data_AF-A0A6G2PSR8-F1
#
_entry.id   AF-A0A6G2PSR8-F1
#
_cell.length_a   1.000
_cell.length_b   1.000
_cell.length_c   1.000
_cell.angle_alpha   90.00
_cell.angle_beta   90.00
_cell.angle_gamma   90.00
#
_symmetry.space_group_name_H-M   'P 1'
#
loop_
_entity.id
_entity.type
_entity.pdbx_description
1 polymer ?
#
loop_
_entity_poly.entity_id
_entity_poly.type
_entity_poly.pdbx_seq_one_letter_code
_entity_poly.pdbx_strand_id
1 'polypeptide(L)' 'DADPMAVITVGGSGVELPTGTSRILLDEPGTVARLAVMGAENLTDAERLGSLGADVPAYVIFTSGSTGRPKGVVVEHR' A
#
# COMPACT_ATOMS: atom_id res chain seq x y z
N ASP A 1 -12.85 -11.80 -1.21
CA ASP A 1 -12.11 -10.78 -1.98
C ASP A 1 -11.39 -9.87 -1.02
N ALA A 2 -10.35 -9.16 -1.47
CA ALA A 2 -9.80 -8.07 -0.67
C ALA A 2 -10.80 -6.90 -0.67
N ASP A 3 -10.98 -6.26 0.49
CA ASP A 3 -11.83 -5.08 0.66
C ASP A 3 -10.95 -3.90 1.10
N PRO A 4 -10.14 -3.32 0.19
CA PRO A 4 -9.20 -2.27 0.56
C PRO A 4 -9.94 -0.96 0.84
N MET A 5 -9.59 -0.31 1.95
CA MET A 5 -10.06 1.05 2.25
C MET A 5 -9.51 2.08 1.25
N ALA A 6 -8.30 1.86 0.74
CA ALA A 6 -7.68 2.69 -0.27
C ALA A 6 -6.70 1.90 -1.15
N VAL A 7 -6.46 2.37 -2.37
CA VAL A 7 -5.46 1.85 -3.30
C VAL A 7 -4.53 2.96 -3.75
N ILE A 8 -3.22 2.71 -3.63
CA ILE A 8 -2.15 3.55 -4.14
C ILE A 8 -1.76 3.05 -5.53
N THR A 9 -1.77 3.92 -6.53
CA THR A 9 -1.40 3.58 -7.92
C THR A 9 -0.86 4.79 -8.67
N VAL A 10 -0.57 4.62 -9.96
CA VAL A 10 -0.23 5.70 -10.90
C VAL A 10 -1.28 5.80 -12.01
N GLY A 11 -1.31 6.95 -12.67
CA GLY A 11 -2.08 7.19 -13.89
C GLY A 11 -1.75 6.17 -14.98
N GLY A 12 -2.76 5.78 -15.76
CA GLY A 12 -2.58 4.82 -16.86
C GLY A 12 -2.37 3.36 -16.44
N SER A 13 -2.37 3.03 -15.15
CA SER A 13 -2.23 1.65 -14.65
C SER A 13 -3.35 0.70 -15.09
N GLY A 14 -4.49 1.22 -15.59
CA GLY A 14 -5.63 0.41 -16.03
C GLY A 14 -6.34 -0.35 -14.90
N VAL A 15 -6.02 -0.04 -13.64
CA VAL A 15 -6.60 -0.73 -12.48
C VAL A 15 -8.04 -0.27 -12.27
N GLU A 16 -8.98 -1.19 -12.45
CA GLU A 16 -10.36 -1.05 -12.02
C GLU A 16 -10.46 -1.27 -10.51
N LEU A 17 -11.20 -0.41 -9.82
CA LEU A 17 -11.40 -0.50 -8.38
C LEU A 17 -12.88 -0.72 -8.07
N PRO A 18 -13.19 -1.49 -7.02
CA PRO A 18 -14.54 -1.56 -6.49
C PRO A 18 -15.10 -0.16 -6.19
N THR A 19 -16.41 0.01 -6.38
CA THR A 19 -17.11 1.26 -6.07
C THR A 19 -16.90 1.63 -4.60
N GLY A 20 -16.45 2.86 -4.34
CA GLY A 20 -16.22 3.37 -2.99
C GLY A 20 -14.79 3.19 -2.47
N THR A 21 -13.93 2.45 -3.15
CA THR A 21 -12.51 2.36 -2.79
C THR A 21 -11.79 3.69 -3.08
N SER A 22 -11.16 4.28 -2.07
CA SER A 22 -10.37 5.49 -2.23
C SER A 22 -9.14 5.23 -3.12
N ARG A 23 -8.84 6.13 -4.06
CA ARG A 23 -7.68 6.03 -4.95
C ARG A 23 -6.70 7.16 -4.66
N ILE A 24 -5.44 6.79 -4.39
CA ILE A 24 -4.32 7.71 -4.23
C ILE A 24 -3.43 7.55 -5.45
N LEU A 25 -3.29 8.62 -6.24
CA LEU A 25 -2.42 8.65 -7.42
C LEU A 25 -1.07 9.26 -7.04
N LEU A 26 0.00 8.47 -7.16
CA LEU A 26 1.37 8.90 -6.82
C LEU A 26 1.93 9.94 -7.80
N ASP A 27 1.49 9.89 -9.05
CA ASP A 27 1.92 10.75 -10.15
C ASP A 27 0.97 11.93 -10.41
N GLU A 28 -0.06 12.10 -9.57
CA GLU A 28 -0.93 13.28 -9.64
C GLU A 28 -0.12 14.53 -9.24
N PRO A 29 -0.18 15.64 -9.99
CA PRO A 29 0.66 16.82 -9.75
C PRO A 29 0.61 17.36 -8.31
N GLY A 30 -0.56 17.37 -7.67
CA GLY A 30 -0.72 17.76 -6.27
C GLY A 30 -0.03 16.80 -5.30
N THR A 31 -0.17 15.49 -5.49
CA THR A 31 0.55 14.47 -4.71
C THR A 31 2.06 14.63 -4.85
N VAL A 32 2.56 14.78 -6.08
CA VAL A 32 4.00 14.96 -6.35
C VAL A 32 4.53 16.22 -5.68
N ALA A 33 3.82 17.35 -5.82
CA ALA A 33 4.22 18.61 -5.18
C ALA A 33 4.24 18.51 -3.65
N ARG A 34 3.28 17.78 -3.05
CA ARG A 34 3.24 17.54 -1.61
C ARG A 34 4.41 16.67 -1.15
N LEU A 35 4.72 15.59 -1.88
CA LEU A 35 5.85 14.72 -1.55
C LEU A 35 7.20 15.42 -1.70
N ALA A 36 7.34 16.34 -2.67
CA ALA A 36 8.59 17.06 -2.92
C ALA A 36 9.04 17.96 -1.76
N VAL A 37 8.13 18.34 -0.85
CA VAL A 37 8.44 19.15 0.34
C VAL A 37 8.47 18.33 1.63
N MET A 38 8.28 17.00 1.55
CA MET A 38 8.38 16.10 2.70
C MET A 38 9.82 15.62 2.91
N GLY A 39 10.15 15.28 4.15
CA GLY A 39 11.41 14.60 4.48
C GLY A 39 11.50 13.23 3.80
N ALA A 40 12.70 12.87 3.34
CA ALA A 40 12.99 11.58 2.71
C ALA A 40 13.68 10.60 3.67
N GLU A 41 13.90 11.02 4.91
CA GLU A 41 14.43 10.22 5.99
C GLU A 41 13.47 9.12 6.44
N ASN A 42 14.05 8.07 7.02
CA ASN A 42 13.25 7.01 7.63
C ASN A 42 12.46 7.55 8.82
N LEU A 43 11.24 7.04 8.98
CA LEU A 43 10.44 7.30 10.17
C LEU A 43 11.19 6.88 11.44
N THR A 44 11.14 7.74 12.43
CA THR A 44 11.58 7.49 13.80
C THR A 44 10.53 6.67 14.56
N ASP A 45 10.92 6.07 15.70
CA ASP A 45 9.97 5.38 16.57
C ASP A 45 8.88 6.31 17.10
N ALA A 46 9.18 7.60 17.26
CA ALA A 46 8.23 8.59 17.75
C ALA A 46 7.13 8.92 16.73
N GLU A 47 7.38 8.71 15.44
CA GLU A 47 6.41 8.96 14.37
C GLU A 47 5.52 7.74 14.07
N ARG A 48 5.85 6.57 14.64
CA ARG A 48 5.07 5.35 14.46
C ARG A 48 3.86 5.33 15.39
N LEU A 49 2.78 4.72 14.94
CA LEU A 49 1.55 4.53 15.72
C LEU A 49 1.67 3.45 16.82
N GLY A 50 2.80 2.75 16.89
CA GLY A 50 3.08 1.69 17.87
C GLY A 50 4.44 1.03 17.65
N SER A 51 4.82 0.14 18.55
CA SER A 51 6.07 -0.65 18.43
C SER A 51 5.96 -1.69 17.31
N LEU A 52 6.98 -1.79 16.47
CA LEU A 52 7.09 -2.82 15.42
C LEU A 52 7.97 -3.98 15.91
N GLY A 53 7.40 -5.17 16.00
CA GLY A 53 8.16 -6.41 16.22
C GLY A 53 8.51 -7.09 14.88
N ALA A 54 9.54 -7.94 14.87
CA ALA A 54 9.99 -8.63 13.66
C ALA A 54 8.90 -9.53 13.04
N ASP A 55 8.05 -10.13 13.89
CA ASP A 55 6.98 -11.04 13.48
C ASP A 55 5.66 -10.32 13.13
N VAL A 56 5.64 -8.98 13.17
CA VAL A 56 4.47 -8.20 12.74
C VAL A 56 4.36 -8.25 11.20
N PRO A 57 3.15 -8.44 10.63
CA PRO A 57 2.96 -8.35 9.18
C PRO A 57 3.45 -7.00 8.61
N ALA A 58 4.39 -7.06 7.69
CA ALA A 58 4.88 -5.90 6.95
C ALA A 58 4.00 -5.61 5.73
N TYR A 59 3.63 -6.66 4.98
CA TYR A 59 2.74 -6.53 3.83
C TYR A 59 2.09 -7.87 3.46
N VAL A 60 1.06 -7.81 2.61
CA VAL A 60 0.43 -8.99 2.00
C VAL A 60 0.51 -8.87 0.48
N ILE A 61 1.08 -9.88 -0.19
CA ILE A 61 1.08 -9.96 -1.65
C ILE A 61 0.01 -10.96 -2.08
N PHE A 62 -0.87 -10.53 -2.98
CA PHE A 62 -1.81 -11.41 -3.65
C PHE A 62 -1.20 -11.96 -4.92
N THR A 63 -1.13 -13.29 -5.04
CA THR A 63 -0.62 -13.97 -6.23
C THR A 63 -1.71 -14.84 -6.85
N SER A 64 -1.70 -14.98 -8.18
CA SER A 64 -2.63 -15.87 -8.88
C SER A 64 -2.39 -17.32 -8.45
N GLY A 65 -3.43 -17.95 -7.89
CA GLY A 65 -3.40 -19.36 -7.54
C GLY A 65 -3.82 -20.25 -8.72
N SER A 66 -3.35 -21.50 -8.74
CA SER A 66 -3.78 -22.53 -9.71
C SER A 66 -5.30 -22.81 -9.68
N THR A 67 -5.97 -22.43 -8.59
CA THR A 67 -7.42 -22.57 -8.40
C THR A 67 -8.22 -21.32 -8.84
N GLY A 68 -7.57 -20.36 -9.53
CA GLY A 68 -8.20 -19.16 -10.09
C GLY A 68 -8.53 -18.04 -9.08
N ARG A 69 -8.45 -18.32 -7.77
CA ARG A 69 -8.60 -17.31 -6.71
C ARG A 69 -7.22 -16.86 -6.22
N PRO A 70 -6.91 -15.55 -6.18
CA PRO A 70 -5.66 -15.06 -5.63
C PRO A 70 -5.50 -15.45 -4.15
N LYS A 71 -4.30 -15.85 -3.77
CA LYS A 71 -3.94 -16.15 -2.37
C LYS A 71 -3.15 -14.97 -1.79
N GLY A 72 -3.55 -14.50 -0.61
CA GLY A 72 -2.79 -13.49 0.14
C GLY A 72 -1.65 -14.15 0.91
N VAL A 73 -0.41 -13.86 0.54
CA VAL A 73 0.79 -14.28 1.26
C VAL A 73 1.21 -13.17 2.19
N VAL A 74 1.18 -13.43 3.50
CA VAL A 74 1.63 -12.50 4.53
C VAL A 74 3.15 -12.55 4.61
N VAL A 75 3.79 -11.38 4.58
CA VAL A 75 5.23 -11.21 4.78
C VAL A 75 5.44 -10.35 6.01
N GLU A 76 6.28 -10.83 6.92
CA GLU A 76 6.67 -10.16 8.16
C GLU A 76 7.89 -9.25 7.92
N HIS A 77 8.32 -8.48 8.92
CA HIS A 77 9.41 -7.51 8.77
C HIS A 77 10.82 -8.10 8.65
N ARG A 78 11.00 -9.40 8.92
CA ARG A 78 12.29 -10.10 8.90
C ARG A 78 12.94 -10.24 7.53
#